data_AF-A0A1V4X691-F1
#
_entry.id   AF-A0A1V4X691-F1
#
_cell.length_a   1.000
_cell.length_b   1.000
_cell.length_c   1.000
_cell.angle_alpha   90.00
_cell.angle_beta   90.00
_cell.angle_gamma   90.00
#
_symmetry.space_group_name_H-M   'P 1'
#
loop_
_entity.id
_entity.type
_entity.pdbx_description
1 polymer ?
#
loop_
_entity_poly.entity_id
_entity_poly.type
_entity_poly.pdbx_seq_one_letter_code
_entity_poly.pdbx_strand_id
1 'polypeptide(L)'
;MGSSYIHFNFTPDGDKTTASLIGDVPRGVMLNQPPIFLGGQGGLVGPLRMGYGNVVAANSVLRSDFPEDNKLIVGKTHSARTIDVRPGTYPNLRRIVGNNIIYIANLVALEQWYRHVRRPFLEAREFGDLIFSGLMDTLALAKEERLKRLRMLAAKAQRPEHGAGAGKDGNGRNELYERLGEMEGIFMSPPEDDLAGRSRDDFLALAGKLEGAGGADYIETIQGFGAGTSAKGTAWLQEIVDTLCGKVQELLPSLNMFGR
;
A
#
# COMPACT_ATOMS: atom_id res chain seq x y z
N MET A 1 13.96 12.65 -3.50
CA MET A 1 12.95 13.54 -4.12
C MET A 1 13.65 14.82 -4.55
N GLY A 2 13.40 15.28 -5.78
CA GLY A 2 13.85 16.58 -6.26
C GLY A 2 13.03 17.73 -5.65
N SER A 3 13.49 18.96 -5.85
CA SER A 3 12.83 20.15 -5.32
C SER A 3 11.40 20.31 -5.84
N SER A 4 10.50 20.80 -4.98
CA SER A 4 9.10 21.12 -5.32
C SER A 4 8.28 19.93 -5.88
N TYR A 5 8.58 18.70 -5.48
CA TYR A 5 7.74 17.56 -5.84
C TYR A 5 6.45 17.55 -5.02
N ILE A 6 5.29 17.46 -5.68
CA ILE A 6 3.97 17.52 -5.01
C ILE A 6 3.23 16.19 -5.13
N HIS A 7 2.66 15.70 -4.03
CA HIS A 7 1.69 14.60 -4.04
C HIS A 7 0.28 15.14 -3.81
N PHE A 8 -0.57 15.01 -4.82
CA PHE A 8 -2.00 15.31 -4.74
C PHE A 8 -2.76 14.06 -4.28
N ASN A 9 -3.15 14.04 -3.02
CA ASN A 9 -3.80 12.91 -2.35
C ASN A 9 -5.28 13.16 -1.97
N PHE A 10 -5.93 14.11 -2.66
CA PHE A 10 -7.36 14.37 -2.56
C PHE A 10 -8.05 14.13 -3.90
N THR A 11 -9.28 13.61 -3.85
CA THR A 11 -10.19 13.66 -5.01
C THR A 11 -10.69 15.10 -5.22
N PRO A 12 -11.22 15.42 -6.42
CA PRO A 12 -11.92 16.69 -6.63
C PRO A 12 -13.10 16.92 -5.65
N ASP A 13 -13.70 15.84 -5.14
CA ASP A 13 -14.78 15.86 -4.14
C ASP A 13 -14.27 16.02 -2.68
N GLY A 14 -12.97 16.31 -2.51
CA GLY A 14 -12.35 16.56 -1.20
C GLY A 14 -12.03 15.31 -0.37
N ASP A 15 -12.01 14.12 -0.98
CA ASP A 15 -11.76 12.87 -0.27
C ASP A 15 -10.27 12.52 -0.25
N LYS A 16 -9.73 12.26 0.94
CA LYS A 16 -8.36 11.78 1.13
C LYS A 16 -8.25 10.25 0.94
N THR A 17 -8.75 9.76 -0.20
CA THR A 17 -8.81 8.33 -0.55
C THR A 17 -7.88 7.95 -1.69
N THR A 18 -6.91 8.79 -2.02
CA THR A 18 -6.01 8.55 -3.15
C THR A 18 -4.59 8.24 -2.69
N ALA A 19 -4.47 7.30 -1.74
CA ALA A 19 -3.17 6.84 -1.25
C ALA A 19 -2.32 6.29 -2.41
N SER A 20 -1.04 6.65 -2.42
CA SER A 20 -0.09 6.20 -3.44
C SER A 20 1.01 5.36 -2.77
N LEU A 21 1.31 4.21 -3.35
CA LEU A 21 2.33 3.27 -2.88
C LEU A 21 3.58 3.41 -3.77
N ILE A 22 4.67 3.92 -3.19
CA ILE A 22 5.93 4.16 -3.89
C ILE A 22 6.93 3.11 -3.37
N GLY A 23 7.23 2.11 -4.21
CA GLY A 23 7.78 0.83 -3.77
C GLY A 23 6.68 -0.09 -3.23
N ASP A 24 7.05 -1.03 -2.37
CA ASP A 24 6.15 -1.84 -1.56
C ASP A 24 6.89 -2.43 -0.36
N VAL A 25 6.14 -2.85 0.64
CA VAL A 25 6.72 -3.40 1.87
C VAL A 25 7.42 -4.74 1.62
N PRO A 26 6.83 -5.74 0.93
CA PRO A 26 7.46 -7.05 0.74
C PRO A 26 8.88 -7.00 0.18
N ARG A 27 9.15 -6.11 -0.78
CA ARG A 27 10.49 -5.93 -1.35
C ARG A 27 11.32 -4.92 -0.56
N GLY A 28 10.69 -3.84 -0.09
CA GLY A 28 11.38 -2.71 0.52
C GLY A 28 12.09 -3.02 1.84
N VAL A 29 11.47 -3.84 2.69
CA VAL A 29 12.05 -4.19 4.01
C VAL A 29 13.32 -5.02 3.92
N MET A 30 13.62 -5.60 2.75
CA MET A 30 14.87 -6.33 2.49
C MET A 30 16.07 -5.41 2.27
N LEU A 31 15.86 -4.09 2.18
CA LEU A 31 16.92 -3.06 2.05
C LEU A 31 17.92 -3.27 0.90
N ASN A 32 17.50 -3.98 -0.15
CA ASN A 32 18.31 -4.37 -1.31
C ASN A 32 17.71 -3.93 -2.65
N GLN A 33 16.70 -3.05 -2.61
CA GLN A 33 16.02 -2.55 -3.80
C GLN A 33 16.67 -1.25 -4.31
N PRO A 34 16.73 -1.04 -5.63
CA PRO A 34 17.24 0.21 -6.19
C PRO A 34 16.36 1.40 -5.80
N PRO A 35 16.95 2.57 -5.49
CA PRO A 35 16.20 3.73 -5.03
C PRO A 35 15.27 4.26 -6.13
N ILE A 36 14.13 4.80 -5.72
CA ILE A 36 13.19 5.49 -6.60
C ILE A 36 13.56 6.98 -6.65
N PHE A 37 13.78 7.50 -7.86
CA PHE A 37 14.09 8.91 -8.08
C PHE A 37 12.86 9.66 -8.59
N LEU A 38 12.47 10.71 -7.86
CA LEU A 38 11.35 11.59 -8.20
C LEU A 38 11.90 12.96 -8.61
N GLY A 39 11.96 13.25 -9.91
CA GLY A 39 12.60 14.47 -10.46
C GLY A 39 11.91 15.77 -10.05
N GLY A 40 12.69 16.84 -9.86
CA GLY A 40 12.19 18.13 -9.36
C GLY A 40 11.14 18.80 -10.26
N GLN A 41 10.37 19.71 -9.68
CA GLN A 41 9.21 20.38 -10.30
C GLN A 41 8.15 19.38 -10.85
N GLY A 42 8.16 18.14 -10.35
CA GLY A 42 7.22 17.10 -10.73
C GLY A 42 6.04 16.98 -9.78
N GLY A 43 5.17 16.03 -10.06
CA GLY A 43 4.09 15.69 -9.15
C GLY A 43 3.51 14.30 -9.39
N LEU A 44 2.77 13.82 -8.41
CA LEU A 44 2.00 12.59 -8.52
C LEU A 44 0.56 12.84 -8.08
N VAL A 45 -0.39 12.41 -8.90
CA VAL A 45 -1.82 12.48 -8.61
C VAL A 45 -2.28 11.09 -8.26
N GLY A 46 -2.62 10.90 -6.99
CA GLY A 46 -3.06 9.62 -6.48
C GLY A 46 -4.44 9.20 -6.99
N PRO A 47 -4.84 7.93 -6.75
CA PRO A 47 -4.00 6.88 -6.19
C PRO A 47 -3.04 6.36 -7.27
N LEU A 48 -1.83 5.99 -6.90
CA LEU A 48 -0.78 5.55 -7.82
C LEU A 48 0.15 4.51 -7.18
N ARG A 49 0.63 3.55 -7.98
CA ARG A 49 1.69 2.60 -7.58
C ARG A 49 2.94 2.79 -8.42
N MET A 50 4.12 2.64 -7.80
CA MET A 50 5.41 2.77 -8.46
C MET A 50 6.39 1.69 -8.02
N GLY A 51 7.02 1.00 -8.98
CA GLY A 51 8.08 0.02 -8.75
C GLY A 51 9.44 0.65 -8.40
N TYR A 52 10.36 -0.20 -7.93
CA TYR A 52 11.70 0.20 -7.50
C TYR A 52 12.61 0.57 -8.68
N GLY A 53 13.65 1.37 -8.41
CA GLY A 53 14.61 1.80 -9.44
C GLY A 53 14.06 2.74 -10.52
N ASN A 54 12.77 3.10 -10.43
CA ASN A 54 12.17 4.04 -11.36
C ASN A 54 12.73 5.45 -11.18
N VAL A 55 12.96 6.11 -12.31
CA VAL A 55 13.45 7.49 -12.39
C VAL A 55 12.39 8.32 -13.08
N VAL A 56 11.75 9.24 -12.36
CA VAL A 56 10.80 10.19 -12.93
C VAL A 56 11.56 11.43 -13.40
N ALA A 57 11.42 11.77 -14.68
CA ALA A 57 12.01 12.98 -15.23
C ALA A 57 11.45 14.23 -14.53
N ALA A 58 12.27 15.26 -14.38
CA ALA A 58 11.83 16.55 -13.85
C ALA A 58 10.65 17.10 -14.67
N ASN A 59 9.82 17.94 -14.05
CA ASN A 59 8.63 18.53 -14.67
C ASN A 59 7.57 17.50 -15.16
N SER A 60 7.58 16.28 -14.61
CA SER A 60 6.59 15.24 -14.93
C SER A 60 5.50 15.17 -13.87
N VAL A 61 4.23 15.19 -14.30
CA VAL A 61 3.07 14.90 -13.44
C VAL A 61 2.51 13.52 -13.76
N LEU A 62 2.64 12.59 -12.83
CA LEU A 62 2.17 11.21 -12.99
C LEU A 62 0.72 11.07 -12.55
N ARG A 63 -0.08 10.35 -13.34
CA ARG A 63 -1.53 10.12 -13.12
C ARG A 63 -1.95 8.67 -13.31
N SER A 64 -0.98 7.75 -13.43
CA SER A 64 -1.20 6.33 -13.74
C SER A 64 -0.15 5.49 -13.02
N ASP A 65 -0.41 4.20 -12.83
CA ASP A 65 0.54 3.29 -12.19
C ASP A 65 1.77 3.05 -13.07
N PHE A 66 2.90 2.84 -12.42
CA PHE A 66 4.18 2.41 -12.99
C PHE A 66 4.72 1.22 -12.17
N PRO A 67 4.06 0.06 -12.20
CA PRO A 67 4.41 -1.07 -11.33
C PRO A 67 5.70 -1.77 -11.76
N GLU A 68 6.14 -1.58 -13.01
CA GLU A 68 7.42 -2.08 -13.50
C GLU A 68 8.60 -1.38 -12.80
N ASP A 69 9.72 -2.09 -12.67
CA ASP A 69 10.94 -1.55 -12.08
C ASP A 69 11.90 -1.00 -13.15
N ASN A 70 12.85 -0.18 -12.70
CA ASN A 70 14.02 0.27 -13.47
C ASN A 70 13.69 0.99 -14.79
N LYS A 71 12.65 1.83 -14.79
CA LYS A 71 12.26 2.63 -15.97
C LYS A 71 12.61 4.11 -15.79
N LEU A 72 12.97 4.75 -16.89
CA LEU A 72 12.87 6.20 -17.02
C LEU A 72 11.43 6.55 -17.40
N ILE A 73 10.76 7.28 -16.51
CA ILE A 73 9.38 7.72 -16.69
C ILE A 73 9.39 9.18 -17.09
N VAL A 74 8.92 9.45 -18.30
CA VAL A 74 8.61 10.79 -18.78
C VAL A 74 7.09 10.95 -18.75
N GLY A 75 6.60 11.87 -17.91
CA GLY A 75 5.17 12.09 -17.75
C GLY A 75 4.51 12.52 -19.05
N LYS A 76 3.31 12.00 -19.34
CA LYS A 76 2.54 12.42 -20.52
C LYS A 76 2.04 13.84 -20.35
N THR A 77 2.22 14.67 -21.37
CA THR A 77 1.52 15.96 -21.49
C THR A 77 0.12 15.70 -22.03
N HIS A 78 -0.91 16.14 -21.32
CA HIS A 78 -2.29 16.03 -21.76
C HIS A 78 -2.70 17.24 -22.59
N SER A 79 -3.47 17.02 -23.65
CA SER A 79 -4.13 18.09 -24.42
C SER A 79 -5.08 18.89 -23.53
N ALA A 80 -5.10 20.21 -23.67
CA ALA A 80 -6.08 21.06 -23.00
C ALA A 80 -7.52 20.64 -23.36
N ARG A 81 -8.38 20.49 -22.35
CA ARG A 81 -9.81 20.20 -22.51
C ARG A 81 -10.59 20.83 -21.37
N THR A 82 -11.84 21.20 -21.67
CA THR A 82 -12.83 21.60 -20.68
C THR A 82 -13.93 20.55 -20.66
N ILE A 83 -14.28 20.08 -19.47
CA ILE A 83 -15.36 19.12 -19.24
C ILE A 83 -16.19 19.59 -18.06
N ASP A 84 -17.49 19.33 -18.10
CA ASP A 84 -18.36 19.65 -16.97
C ASP A 84 -18.01 18.78 -15.76
N VAL A 85 -17.90 19.43 -14.60
CA VAL A 85 -17.68 18.74 -13.34
C VAL A 85 -18.98 18.06 -12.93
N ARG A 86 -18.90 16.77 -12.64
CA ARG A 86 -20.02 15.97 -12.11
C ARG A 86 -19.60 15.40 -10.74
N PRO A 87 -19.90 16.10 -9.63
CA PRO A 87 -19.53 15.66 -8.30
C PRO A 87 -20.07 14.26 -7.97
N GLY A 88 -19.34 13.52 -7.14
CA GLY A 88 -19.78 12.19 -6.67
C GLY A 88 -19.81 11.09 -7.74
N THR A 89 -19.31 11.36 -8.96
CA THR A 89 -19.33 10.35 -10.04
C THR A 89 -18.21 9.33 -9.95
N TYR A 90 -17.13 9.58 -9.20
CA TYR A 90 -15.97 8.70 -8.99
C TYR A 90 -15.68 7.76 -10.19
N PRO A 91 -15.28 8.29 -11.36
CA PRO A 91 -15.23 7.54 -12.62
C PRO A 91 -14.25 6.35 -12.65
N ASN A 92 -13.41 6.19 -11.62
CA ASN A 92 -12.48 5.08 -11.46
C ASN A 92 -12.56 4.51 -10.03
N LEU A 93 -13.77 4.33 -9.49
CA LEU A 93 -13.98 3.87 -8.11
C LEU A 93 -13.21 2.57 -7.83
N ARG A 94 -13.26 1.59 -8.73
CA ARG A 94 -12.49 0.34 -8.61
C ARG A 94 -10.99 0.56 -8.36
N ARG A 95 -10.40 1.55 -9.04
CA ARG A 95 -8.97 1.89 -8.90
C ARG A 95 -8.71 2.56 -7.56
N ILE A 96 -9.61 3.45 -7.12
CA ILE A 96 -9.48 4.12 -5.83
C ILE A 96 -9.55 3.09 -4.71
N VAL A 97 -10.58 2.25 -4.70
CA VAL A 97 -10.76 1.21 -3.69
C VAL A 97 -9.58 0.23 -3.73
N GLY A 98 -9.28 -0.36 -4.88
CA GLY A 98 -8.20 -1.34 -5.02
C GLY A 98 -6.83 -0.85 -4.54
N ASN A 99 -6.48 0.42 -4.81
CA ASN A 99 -5.22 0.98 -4.32
C ASN A 99 -5.21 1.20 -2.80
N ASN A 100 -6.34 1.57 -2.18
CA ASN A 100 -6.40 1.64 -0.72
C ASN A 100 -6.28 0.25 -0.10
N ILE A 101 -6.91 -0.76 -0.68
CA ILE A 101 -6.82 -2.16 -0.23
C ILE A 101 -5.37 -2.64 -0.27
N ILE A 102 -4.67 -2.45 -1.40
CA ILE A 102 -3.24 -2.79 -1.52
C ILE A 102 -2.40 -2.01 -0.50
N TYR A 103 -2.69 -0.72 -0.30
CA TYR A 103 -1.97 0.10 0.65
C TYR A 103 -2.13 -0.40 2.10
N ILE A 104 -3.36 -0.70 2.52
CA ILE A 104 -3.64 -1.22 3.87
C ILE A 104 -3.01 -2.61 4.03
N ALA A 105 -3.08 -3.47 3.01
CA ALA A 105 -2.44 -4.78 3.04
C ALA A 105 -0.91 -4.67 3.21
N ASN A 106 -0.27 -3.67 2.60
CA ASN A 106 1.14 -3.36 2.83
C ASN A 106 1.42 -2.89 4.27
N LEU A 107 0.51 -2.12 4.90
CA LEU A 107 0.65 -1.78 6.33
C LEU A 107 0.59 -3.02 7.22
N VAL A 108 -0.28 -3.99 6.89
CA VAL A 108 -0.35 -5.26 7.63
C VAL A 108 0.93 -6.08 7.44
N ALA A 109 1.45 -6.17 6.22
CA ALA A 109 2.75 -6.80 5.97
C ALA A 109 3.88 -6.11 6.76
N LEU A 110 3.85 -4.78 6.87
CA LEU A 110 4.85 -4.03 7.62
C LEU A 110 4.76 -4.33 9.12
N GLU A 111 3.55 -4.38 9.67
CA GLU A 111 3.31 -4.78 11.06
C GLU A 111 3.90 -6.16 11.35
N GLN A 112 3.72 -7.12 10.45
CA GLN A 112 4.26 -8.48 10.56
C GLN A 112 5.80 -8.49 10.54
N TRP A 113 6.42 -7.70 9.66
CA TRP A 113 7.87 -7.52 9.65
C TRP A 113 8.38 -6.94 10.98
N TYR A 114 7.71 -5.93 11.52
CA TYR A 114 8.10 -5.36 12.81
C TYR A 114 7.97 -6.35 13.95
N ARG A 115 6.89 -7.13 14.00
CA ARG A 115 6.65 -8.13 15.05
C ARG A 115 7.68 -9.25 15.08
N HIS A 116 7.98 -9.81 13.91
CA HIS A 116 8.78 -11.04 13.84
C HIS A 116 10.26 -10.82 13.52
N VAL A 117 10.61 -9.69 12.90
CA VAL A 117 11.99 -9.41 12.49
C VAL A 117 12.57 -8.23 13.23
N ARG A 118 11.86 -7.09 13.28
CA ARG A 118 12.45 -5.87 13.84
C ARG A 118 12.43 -5.81 15.36
N ARG A 119 11.48 -6.48 16.00
CA ARG A 119 11.28 -6.47 17.46
C ARG A 119 12.53 -6.88 18.26
N PRO A 120 13.21 -8.01 17.97
CA PRO A 120 14.44 -8.38 18.70
C PRO A 120 15.53 -7.30 18.66
N PHE A 121 15.69 -6.59 17.53
CA PHE A 121 16.66 -5.49 17.42
C PHE A 121 16.27 -4.25 18.22
N LEU A 122 14.97 -4.00 18.40
CA LEU A 122 14.47 -2.89 19.20
C LEU A 122 14.61 -3.19 20.69
N GLU A 123 14.21 -4.39 21.13
CA GLU A 123 14.29 -4.84 22.53
C GLU A 123 15.74 -4.83 23.07
N ALA A 124 16.73 -4.99 22.18
CA ALA A 124 18.14 -4.87 22.53
C ALA A 124 18.61 -3.43 22.84
N ARG A 125 17.76 -2.41 22.69
CA ARG A 125 18.08 -0.99 22.91
C ARG A 125 17.39 -0.44 24.16
N GLU A 126 17.96 0.61 24.74
CA GLU A 126 17.30 1.36 25.81
C GLU A 126 15.93 1.89 25.33
N PHE A 127 14.89 1.69 26.15
CA PHE A 127 13.49 1.98 25.81
C PHE A 127 12.94 1.22 24.59
N GLY A 128 13.57 0.11 24.19
CA GLY A 128 13.19 -0.72 23.05
C GLY A 128 11.71 -1.09 23.00
N ASP A 129 11.17 -1.54 24.13
CA ASP A 129 9.75 -1.92 24.26
C ASP A 129 8.80 -0.74 24.03
N LEU A 130 9.15 0.44 24.55
CA LEU A 130 8.34 1.66 24.37
C LEU A 130 8.38 2.14 22.92
N ILE A 131 9.55 2.06 22.27
CA ILE A 131 9.70 2.37 20.84
C ILE A 131 8.87 1.40 20.01
N PHE A 132 8.95 0.09 20.30
CA PHE A 132 8.17 -0.93 19.61
C PHE A 132 6.66 -0.67 19.76
N SER A 133 6.19 -0.39 20.98
CA SER A 133 4.78 -0.05 21.23
C SER A 133 4.34 1.15 20.39
N GLY A 134 5.10 2.26 20.42
CA GLY A 134 4.77 3.46 19.66
C GLY A 134 4.76 3.24 18.13
N LEU A 135 5.64 2.36 17.62
CA LEU A 135 5.63 1.96 16.22
C LEU A 135 4.36 1.15 15.85
N MET A 136 3.95 0.21 16.72
CA MET A 136 2.73 -0.57 16.52
C MET A 136 1.48 0.32 16.58
N ASP A 137 1.43 1.25 17.53
CA ASP A 137 0.33 2.23 17.63
C ASP A 137 0.28 3.12 16.38
N THR A 138 1.42 3.54 15.85
CA THR A 138 1.50 4.33 14.62
C THR A 138 0.95 3.57 13.41
N LEU A 139 1.27 2.28 13.28
CA LEU A 139 0.73 1.44 12.21
C LEU A 139 -0.78 1.21 12.36
N ALA A 140 -1.26 0.99 13.59
CA ALA A 140 -2.68 0.87 13.88
C ALA A 140 -3.45 2.15 13.47
N LEU A 141 -2.97 3.32 13.91
CA LEU A 141 -3.55 4.62 13.54
C LEU A 141 -3.56 4.84 12.03
N ALA A 142 -2.50 4.43 11.33
CA ALA A 142 -2.43 4.55 9.88
C ALA A 142 -3.49 3.68 9.17
N LYS A 143 -3.70 2.44 9.63
CA LYS A 143 -4.75 1.54 9.12
C LYS A 143 -6.14 2.09 9.41
N GLU A 144 -6.42 2.48 10.65
CA GLU A 144 -7.71 3.03 11.07
C GLU A 144 -8.10 4.28 10.27
N GLU A 145 -7.15 5.21 10.08
CA GLU A 145 -7.39 6.40 9.27
C GLU A 145 -7.68 6.03 7.82
N ARG A 146 -7.00 5.04 7.22
CA ARG A 146 -7.30 4.60 5.85
C ARG A 146 -8.67 3.96 5.72
N LEU A 147 -9.06 3.08 6.64
CA LEU A 147 -10.39 2.47 6.66
C LEU A 147 -11.49 3.53 6.85
N LYS A 148 -11.28 4.50 7.75
CA LYS A 148 -12.17 5.66 7.92
C LYS A 148 -12.36 6.45 6.62
N ARG A 149 -11.29 6.68 5.85
CA ARG A 149 -11.40 7.39 4.55
C ARG A 149 -12.17 6.57 3.51
N LEU A 150 -11.97 5.25 3.46
CA LEU A 150 -12.77 4.36 2.60
C LEU A 150 -14.25 4.39 2.98
N ARG A 151 -14.59 4.37 4.28
CA ARG A 151 -15.97 4.49 4.77
C ARG A 151 -16.65 5.77 4.29
N MET A 152 -15.94 6.90 4.40
CA MET A 152 -16.45 8.19 3.91
C MET A 152 -16.70 8.18 2.40
N LEU A 153 -15.77 7.60 1.62
CA LEU A 153 -15.92 7.45 0.18
C LEU A 153 -17.10 6.56 -0.20
N ALA A 154 -17.27 5.41 0.46
CA ALA A 154 -18.36 4.48 0.18
C ALA A 154 -19.73 5.15 0.42
N ALA A 155 -19.88 5.90 1.52
CA ALA A 155 -21.10 6.64 1.83
C ALA A 155 -21.43 7.70 0.75
N LYS A 156 -20.43 8.44 0.27
CA LYS A 156 -20.60 9.42 -0.81
C LYS A 156 -20.89 8.76 -2.16
N ALA A 157 -20.20 7.66 -2.48
CA ALA A 157 -20.33 6.96 -3.74
C ALA A 157 -21.70 6.26 -3.91
N GLN A 158 -22.35 5.84 -2.81
CA GLN A 158 -23.68 5.23 -2.84
C GLN A 158 -24.77 6.23 -3.30
N ARG A 159 -24.65 7.50 -2.92
CA ARG A 159 -25.65 8.55 -3.18
C ARG A 159 -25.00 9.71 -3.93
N PRO A 160 -24.71 9.55 -5.24
CA PRO A 160 -24.12 10.62 -6.01
C PRO A 160 -25.04 11.85 -6.01
N GLU A 161 -24.47 13.01 -5.73
CA GLU A 161 -25.21 14.27 -5.82
C GLU A 161 -25.68 14.48 -7.28
N HIS A 162 -26.88 15.05 -7.44
CA HIS A 162 -27.49 15.41 -8.73
C HIS A 162 -27.84 14.25 -9.68
N GLY A 163 -28.14 13.06 -9.16
CA GLY A 163 -28.74 11.99 -9.97
C GLY A 163 -27.85 11.52 -11.11
N ALA A 164 -26.53 11.70 -10.98
CA ALA A 164 -25.57 11.17 -11.92
C ALA A 164 -25.75 9.65 -11.98
N GLY A 165 -26.33 9.19 -13.09
CA GLY A 165 -26.72 7.79 -13.28
C GLY A 165 -25.57 6.88 -12.89
N ALA A 166 -25.91 5.82 -12.15
CA ALA A 166 -24.97 4.77 -11.80
C ALA A 166 -24.26 4.32 -13.08
N GLY A 167 -22.97 4.65 -13.20
CA GLY A 167 -22.15 4.22 -14.33
C GLY A 167 -22.00 2.68 -14.34
N LYS A 168 -21.05 2.16 -15.11
CA LYS A 168 -20.77 0.71 -15.16
C LYS A 168 -20.53 0.06 -13.79
N ASP A 169 -20.12 0.85 -12.79
CA ASP A 169 -19.81 0.40 -11.43
C ASP A 169 -21.03 0.46 -10.47
N GLY A 170 -22.25 0.64 -10.98
CA GLY A 170 -23.45 0.81 -10.15
C GLY A 170 -23.65 -0.29 -9.10
N ASN A 171 -23.44 -1.55 -9.48
CA ASN A 171 -23.51 -2.67 -8.55
C ASN A 171 -22.38 -2.65 -7.51
N GLY A 172 -21.15 -2.35 -7.94
CA GLY A 172 -19.98 -2.29 -7.07
C GLY A 172 -20.02 -1.17 -6.01
N ARG A 173 -20.75 -0.08 -6.28
CA ARG A 173 -20.96 1.01 -5.30
C ARG A 173 -21.82 0.56 -4.12
N ASN A 174 -22.94 -0.07 -4.41
CA ASN A 174 -23.85 -0.57 -3.39
C ASN A 174 -23.20 -1.70 -2.60
N GLU A 175 -22.57 -2.64 -3.30
CA GLU A 175 -21.83 -3.76 -2.70
C GLU A 175 -20.73 -3.26 -1.74
N LEU A 176 -19.93 -2.26 -2.15
CA LEU A 176 -18.93 -1.64 -1.28
C LEU A 176 -19.53 -1.04 -0.01
N TYR A 177 -20.67 -0.34 -0.13
CA TYR A 177 -21.32 0.28 1.02
C TYR A 177 -21.92 -0.76 1.98
N GLU A 178 -22.62 -1.76 1.44
CA GLU A 178 -23.30 -2.80 2.21
C GLU A 178 -22.31 -3.73 2.92
N ARG A 179 -21.21 -4.09 2.27
CA ARG A 179 -20.21 -5.04 2.78
C ARG A 179 -19.04 -4.35 3.49
N LEU A 180 -19.14 -3.04 3.77
CA LEU A 180 -18.04 -2.26 4.33
C LEU A 180 -17.58 -2.79 5.71
N GLY A 181 -18.51 -3.14 6.59
CA GLY A 181 -18.17 -3.68 7.91
C GLY A 181 -17.41 -5.00 7.83
N GLU A 182 -17.80 -5.89 6.92
CA GLU A 182 -17.10 -7.14 6.65
C GLU A 182 -15.69 -6.88 6.08
N MET A 183 -15.57 -5.91 5.17
CA MET A 183 -14.28 -5.50 4.60
C MET A 183 -13.33 -4.94 5.67
N GLU A 184 -13.84 -4.09 6.57
CA GLU A 184 -13.06 -3.56 7.69
C GLU A 184 -12.60 -4.68 8.64
N GLY A 185 -13.45 -5.67 8.88
CA GLY A 185 -13.13 -6.86 9.67
C GLY A 185 -11.91 -7.63 9.15
N ILE A 186 -11.72 -7.69 7.82
CA ILE A 186 -10.55 -8.36 7.20
C ILE A 186 -9.22 -7.73 7.66
N PHE A 187 -9.18 -6.42 7.93
CA PHE A 187 -7.95 -5.69 8.29
C PHE A 187 -7.80 -5.40 9.79
N MET A 188 -8.91 -5.42 10.53
CA MET A 188 -8.96 -5.10 11.96
C MET A 188 -8.82 -6.32 12.86
N SER A 189 -9.15 -7.52 12.37
CA SER A 189 -8.74 -8.74 13.06
C SER A 189 -7.21 -8.74 13.16
N PRO A 190 -6.63 -9.11 14.32
CA PRO A 190 -5.20 -9.38 14.36
C PRO A 190 -4.92 -10.34 13.21
N PRO A 191 -3.88 -10.10 12.39
CA PRO A 191 -3.51 -11.06 11.37
C PRO A 191 -3.36 -12.38 12.11
N GLU A 192 -4.23 -13.34 11.83
CA GLU A 192 -4.08 -14.66 12.43
C GLU A 192 -2.63 -15.06 12.17
N ASP A 193 -1.91 -15.53 13.19
CA ASP A 193 -0.50 -15.90 13.05
C ASP A 193 -0.27 -16.94 11.93
N ASP A 194 -1.34 -17.48 11.36
CA ASP A 194 -1.39 -18.44 10.26
C ASP A 194 -1.56 -17.82 8.85
N LEU A 195 -1.87 -16.53 8.69
CA LEU A 195 -2.15 -15.90 7.36
C LEU A 195 -1.10 -16.19 6.29
N ALA A 196 0.16 -16.34 6.71
CA ALA A 196 1.27 -16.84 5.90
C ALA A 196 2.28 -17.59 6.79
N GLY A 197 1.78 -18.36 7.77
CA GLY A 197 2.57 -18.95 8.85
C GLY A 197 3.72 -19.82 8.33
N ARG A 198 3.46 -20.68 7.34
CA ARG A 198 4.49 -21.53 6.72
C ARG A 198 5.60 -20.71 6.06
N SER A 199 5.25 -19.73 5.22
CA SER A 199 6.23 -18.89 4.54
C SER A 199 7.02 -18.01 5.51
N ARG A 200 6.37 -17.54 6.59
CA ARG A 200 7.05 -16.86 7.71
C ARG A 200 8.09 -17.76 8.32
N ASP A 201 7.69 -18.94 8.77
CA ASP A 201 8.54 -19.85 9.53
C ASP A 201 9.72 -20.34 8.68
N ASP A 202 9.48 -20.58 7.38
CA ASP A 202 10.51 -20.86 6.38
C ASP A 202 11.55 -19.75 6.25
N PHE A 203 11.11 -18.49 6.25
CA PHE A 203 11.99 -17.33 6.21
C PHE A 203 12.75 -17.18 7.53
N LEU A 204 12.06 -17.23 8.68
CA LEU A 204 12.66 -17.07 10.01
C LEU A 204 13.68 -18.19 10.31
N ALA A 205 13.44 -19.42 9.87
CA ALA A 205 14.39 -20.53 10.02
C ALA A 205 15.70 -20.31 9.23
N LEU A 206 15.67 -19.52 8.16
CA LEU A 206 16.86 -19.14 7.39
C LEU A 206 17.49 -17.86 7.92
N ALA A 207 16.68 -16.88 8.30
CA ALA A 207 17.14 -15.63 8.89
C ALA A 207 17.80 -15.85 10.26
N GLY A 208 17.21 -16.66 11.13
CA GLY A 208 17.75 -16.99 12.46
C GLY A 208 19.06 -17.78 12.42
N LYS A 209 19.37 -18.48 11.32
CA LYS A 209 20.70 -19.07 11.10
C LYS A 209 21.79 -18.01 10.89
N LEU A 210 21.43 -16.78 10.51
CA LEU A 210 22.34 -15.66 10.31
C LEU A 210 22.56 -14.83 11.60
N GLU A 211 21.63 -14.87 12.55
CA GLU A 211 21.66 -14.12 13.83
C GLU A 211 22.62 -14.69 14.89
N GLY A 212 23.37 -15.77 14.59
CA GLY A 212 24.38 -16.35 15.48
C GLY A 212 25.62 -15.47 15.74
N ALA A 213 25.69 -14.26 15.18
CA ALA A 213 26.75 -13.27 15.41
C ALA A 213 26.19 -12.10 16.22
N GLY A 214 26.40 -12.13 17.54
CA GLY A 214 25.79 -11.20 18.50
C GLY A 214 26.00 -9.71 18.22
N GLY A 215 24.96 -8.92 18.55
CA GLY A 215 25.01 -7.45 18.57
C GLY A 215 24.97 -6.76 17.20
N ALA A 216 24.72 -7.50 16.12
CA ALA A 216 24.74 -6.97 14.76
C ALA A 216 23.72 -5.83 14.55
N ASP A 217 24.15 -4.80 13.83
CA ASP A 217 23.29 -3.70 13.43
C ASP A 217 22.15 -4.21 12.53
N TYR A 218 20.93 -3.71 12.73
CA TYR A 218 19.75 -4.13 11.97
C TYR A 218 19.98 -3.97 10.45
N ILE A 219 20.56 -2.86 10.02
CA ILE A 219 20.73 -2.57 8.60
C ILE A 219 21.73 -3.56 8.00
N GLU A 220 22.88 -3.75 8.66
CA GLU A 220 23.91 -4.70 8.22
C GLU A 220 23.37 -6.13 8.15
N THR A 221 22.57 -6.54 9.14
CA THR A 221 21.97 -7.88 9.18
C THR A 221 21.05 -8.11 7.99
N ILE A 222 20.12 -7.18 7.74
CA ILE A 222 19.15 -7.31 6.65
C ILE A 222 19.83 -7.22 5.28
N GLN A 223 20.82 -6.32 5.11
CA GLN A 223 21.59 -6.21 3.86
C GLN A 223 22.51 -7.41 3.62
N GLY A 224 22.90 -8.12 4.69
CA GLY A 224 23.68 -9.36 4.62
C GLY A 224 22.89 -10.57 4.12
N PHE A 225 21.57 -10.47 3.97
CA PHE A 225 20.76 -11.57 3.42
C PHE A 225 21.15 -11.89 1.98
N GLY A 226 21.51 -13.15 1.73
CA GLY A 226 21.67 -13.66 0.37
C GLY A 226 20.34 -13.66 -0.39
N ALA A 227 20.43 -13.69 -1.73
CA ALA A 227 19.26 -13.59 -2.61
C ALA A 227 18.12 -14.58 -2.28
N GLY A 228 18.45 -15.81 -1.87
CA GLY A 228 17.46 -16.81 -1.47
C GLY A 228 16.71 -16.46 -0.18
N THR A 229 17.40 -15.90 0.82
CA THR A 229 16.79 -15.45 2.08
C THR A 229 15.88 -14.25 1.84
N SER A 230 16.36 -13.24 1.10
CA SER A 230 15.55 -12.08 0.74
C SER A 230 14.31 -12.48 -0.08
N ALA A 231 14.46 -13.40 -1.03
CA ALA A 231 13.33 -13.88 -1.84
C ALA A 231 12.24 -14.55 -0.99
N LYS A 232 12.61 -15.33 0.03
CA LYS A 232 11.65 -15.93 0.96
C LYS A 232 10.97 -14.90 1.85
N GLY A 233 11.72 -13.91 2.35
CA GLY A 233 11.15 -12.81 3.13
C GLY A 233 10.15 -11.99 2.32
N THR A 234 10.49 -11.68 1.07
CA THR A 234 9.57 -11.03 0.13
C THR A 234 8.35 -11.89 -0.17
N ALA A 235 8.52 -13.19 -0.42
CA ALA A 235 7.40 -14.10 -0.70
C ALA A 235 6.43 -14.20 0.48
N TRP A 236 6.94 -14.31 1.71
CA TRP A 236 6.13 -14.31 2.92
C TRP A 236 5.26 -13.06 3.04
N LEU A 237 5.86 -11.88 2.91
CA LEU A 237 5.11 -10.63 3.04
C LEU A 237 4.16 -10.40 1.86
N GLN A 238 4.52 -10.85 0.65
CA GLN A 238 3.66 -10.79 -0.52
C GLN A 238 2.43 -11.70 -0.36
N GLU A 239 2.58 -12.89 0.22
CA GLU A 239 1.46 -13.80 0.51
C GLU A 239 0.43 -13.14 1.43
N ILE A 240 0.85 -12.35 2.42
CA ILE A 240 -0.05 -11.56 3.29
C ILE A 240 -0.82 -10.54 2.45
N VAL A 241 -0.12 -9.81 1.58
CA VAL A 241 -0.73 -8.79 0.71
C VAL A 241 -1.76 -9.43 -0.24
N ASP A 242 -1.38 -10.51 -0.91
CA ASP A 242 -2.20 -11.22 -1.88
C ASP A 242 -3.42 -11.85 -1.22
N THR A 243 -3.26 -12.45 -0.04
CA THR A 243 -4.37 -13.06 0.71
C THR A 243 -5.40 -12.02 1.13
N LEU A 244 -4.97 -10.87 1.66
CA LEU A 244 -5.88 -9.79 2.04
C LEU A 244 -6.59 -9.18 0.82
N CYS A 245 -5.86 -8.96 -0.28
CA CYS A 245 -6.46 -8.48 -1.52
C CYS A 245 -7.47 -9.49 -2.09
N GLY A 246 -7.14 -10.79 -2.06
CA GLY A 246 -8.00 -11.88 -2.49
C GLY A 246 -9.31 -11.94 -1.70
N LYS A 247 -9.23 -11.94 -0.36
CA LYS A 247 -10.41 -11.91 0.53
C LYS A 247 -11.34 -10.73 0.22
N VAL A 248 -10.77 -9.53 -0.01
CA VAL A 248 -11.57 -8.34 -0.36
C VAL A 248 -12.16 -8.43 -1.77
N GLN A 249 -11.46 -9.04 -2.73
CA GLN A 249 -11.98 -9.24 -4.09
C GLN A 249 -13.10 -10.28 -4.14
N GLU A 250 -13.02 -11.33 -3.32
CA GLU A 250 -14.10 -12.31 -3.13
C GLU A 250 -15.32 -11.69 -2.44
N LEU A 251 -15.08 -10.76 -1.50
CA LEU A 251 -16.14 -10.03 -0.80
C LEU A 251 -16.85 -9.01 -1.71
N LEU A 252 -16.10 -8.37 -2.62
CA LEU A 252 -16.55 -7.29 -3.50
C LEU A 252 -16.33 -7.65 -5.00
N PRO A 253 -16.94 -8.72 -5.52
CA PRO A 253 -16.72 -9.18 -6.88
C PRO A 253 -17.15 -8.16 -7.94
N SER A 254 -18.16 -7.33 -7.64
CA SER A 254 -18.73 -6.39 -8.61
C SER A 254 -17.81 -5.21 -8.95
N LEU A 255 -16.82 -4.90 -8.10
CA LEU A 255 -15.84 -3.84 -8.37
C LEU A 255 -14.70 -4.28 -9.30
N ASN A 256 -14.42 -5.59 -9.42
CA ASN A 256 -13.31 -6.15 -10.19
C ASN A 256 -12.01 -5.32 -10.05
N MET A 257 -11.52 -5.18 -8.82
CA MET A 257 -10.45 -4.25 -8.45
C MET A 257 -9.08 -4.68 -8.98
N PHE A 258 -8.86 -5.99 -9.08
CA PHE A 258 -7.55 -6.58 -9.45
C PHE A 258 -7.57 -7.39 -10.75
N GLY A 259 -8.69 -7.41 -11.47
CA GLY A 259 -8.76 -8.04 -12.79
C GLY A 259 -7.90 -7.31 -13.83
N ARG A 260 -7.32 -8.08 -14.75
CA ARG A 260 -6.55 -7.58 -15.91
C ARG A 260 -7.45 -6.85 -16.90
#